data_AF-A0A0M3HGK6-F1
#
_entry.id   AF-A0A0M3HGK6-F1
#
_cell.length_a   1.000
_cell.length_b   1.000
_cell.length_c   1.000
_cell.angle_alpha   90.00
_cell.angle_beta   90.00
_cell.angle_gamma   90.00
#
_symmetry.space_group_name_H-M   'P 1'
#
loop_
_entity.id
_entity.type
_entity.pdbx_description
1 polymer ?
#
loop_
_entity_poly.entity_id
_entity_poly.type
_entity_poly.pdbx_seq_one_letter_code
_entity_poly.pdbx_strand_id
1 'polypeptide(L)'
;MNGAILHYGHANAPNNKKIMNGDLCLLDMGPECECYASDVTTTFPSNGKFTEKQKLIYNAVLRANREVIKAAKPVYLCLESMRLVVFPLSLWLGCH
;
A
#
# COMPACT_ATOMS: atom_id res chain seq x y z
N MET A 1 -5.05 12.56 7.25
CA MET A 1 -4.12 11.50 6.82
C MET A 1 -4.21 11.39 5.31
N ASN A 2 -3.17 11.79 4.58
CA ASN A 2 -3.26 11.90 3.11
C ASN A 2 -3.06 10.56 2.40
N GLY A 3 -2.43 9.59 3.04
CA GLY A 3 -2.24 8.24 2.47
C GLY A 3 -3.53 7.43 2.27
N ALA A 4 -4.70 7.97 2.61
CA ALA A 4 -6.01 7.40 2.25
C ALA A 4 -6.56 7.98 0.92
N ILE A 5 -5.92 9.02 0.38
CA ILE A 5 -6.21 9.59 -0.94
C ILE A 5 -5.24 8.94 -1.93
N LEU A 6 -5.75 8.05 -2.79
CA LEU A 6 -4.92 7.15 -3.61
C LEU A 6 -3.96 7.90 -4.54
N HIS A 7 -4.43 8.98 -5.20
CA HIS A 7 -3.60 9.80 -6.09
C HIS A 7 -3.33 11.19 -5.51
N TYR A 8 -2.89 11.24 -4.25
CA TYR A 8 -2.44 12.49 -3.62
C TYR A 8 -1.16 13.01 -4.30
N GLY A 9 -1.05 14.33 -4.49
CA GLY A 9 0.13 14.98 -5.10
C GLY A 9 -0.13 15.76 -6.38
N HIS A 10 -1.34 15.70 -6.94
CA HIS A 10 -1.75 16.52 -8.08
C HIS A 10 -1.92 18.00 -7.71
N ALA A 11 -2.14 18.88 -8.69
CA ALA A 11 -2.24 20.35 -8.49
C ALA A 11 -3.25 20.78 -7.40
N ASN A 12 -4.41 20.14 -7.32
CA ASN A 12 -5.43 20.43 -6.30
C ASN A 12 -5.12 19.86 -4.89
N ALA A 13 -4.05 19.10 -4.74
CA ALA A 13 -3.60 18.47 -3.49
C ALA A 13 -2.06 18.30 -3.51
N PRO A 14 -1.30 19.40 -3.53
CA PRO A 14 0.05 19.45 -4.10
C PRO A 14 1.16 19.04 -3.12
N ASN A 15 1.00 17.91 -2.41
CA ASN A 15 2.02 17.39 -1.47
C ASN A 15 2.46 18.37 -0.37
N ASN A 16 1.62 19.33 0.00
CA ASN A 16 1.97 20.43 0.90
C ASN A 16 1.68 20.17 2.40
N LYS A 17 1.21 18.96 2.75
CA LYS A 17 0.96 18.62 4.16
C LYS A 17 2.29 18.45 4.90
N LYS A 18 2.46 19.17 6.00
CA LYS A 18 3.55 18.94 6.96
C LYS A 18 3.43 17.53 7.57
N ILE A 19 4.53 16.78 7.53
CA ILE A 19 4.65 15.48 8.20
C ILE A 19 4.81 15.73 9.70
N MET A 20 3.96 15.07 10.50
CA MET A 20 3.97 15.18 11.95
C MET A 20 4.54 13.91 12.57
N ASN A 21 5.06 14.03 13.81
CA ASN A 21 5.52 12.87 14.56
C ASN A 21 4.36 11.88 14.77
N GLY A 22 4.60 10.60 14.47
CA GLY A 22 3.59 9.54 14.58
C GLY A 22 2.72 9.35 13.34
N ASP A 23 2.85 10.21 12.32
CA ASP A 23 2.20 9.99 11.02
C ASP A 23 2.70 8.69 10.37
N LEU A 24 1.79 7.99 9.68
CA LEU A 24 2.15 6.93 8.75
C LEU A 24 2.25 7.53 7.34
N CYS A 25 3.43 7.44 6.75
CA CYS A 25 3.72 7.94 5.41
C CYS A 25 3.50 6.84 4.39
N LEU A 26 2.84 7.17 3.28
CA LEU A 26 2.73 6.33 2.08
C LEU A 26 3.37 7.13 0.95
N LEU A 27 4.43 6.58 0.38
CA LEU A 27 5.20 7.17 -0.70
C LEU A 27 4.98 6.33 -1.95
N ASP A 28 4.28 6.88 -2.93
CA ASP A 28 4.04 6.24 -4.22
C ASP A 28 4.81 7.01 -5.30
N MET A 29 5.94 6.44 -5.73
CA MET A 29 6.87 7.10 -6.65
C MET A 29 7.63 6.06 -7.49
N GLY A 30 7.91 6.40 -8.73
CA GLY A 30 8.71 5.56 -9.61
C GLY A 30 9.43 6.38 -10.68
N PRO A 31 10.77 6.22 -10.83
CA PRO A 31 11.49 6.82 -11.93
C PRO A 31 11.20 6.13 -13.26
N GLU A 32 11.42 6.88 -14.35
CA GLU A 32 11.47 6.37 -15.72
C GLU A 32 12.92 6.41 -16.21
N CYS A 33 13.35 5.35 -16.91
CA CYS A 33 14.67 5.27 -17.53
C CYS A 33 14.54 4.61 -18.91
N GLU A 34 15.02 5.25 -19.97
CA GLU A 34 14.97 4.71 -21.34
C GLU A 34 13.55 4.26 -21.78
N CYS A 35 12.53 5.04 -21.41
CA CYS A 35 11.11 4.72 -21.64
C CYS A 35 10.59 3.49 -20.85
N TYR A 36 11.37 2.94 -19.92
CA TYR A 36 10.91 1.94 -18.95
C TYR A 36 10.51 2.63 -17.65
N ALA A 37 9.24 2.48 -17.28
CA ALA A 37 8.73 2.97 -16.01
C ALA A 37 8.98 1.96 -14.89
N SER A 38 9.21 2.49 -13.69
CA SER A 38 9.07 1.74 -12.45
C SER A 38 7.92 2.35 -11.63
N ASP A 39 7.33 1.55 -10.75
CA ASP A 39 6.23 1.97 -9.90
C ASP A 39 6.37 1.26 -8.54
N VAL A 40 6.65 2.05 -7.49
CA VAL A 40 6.96 1.53 -6.16
C VAL A 40 6.25 2.35 -5.09
N THR A 41 5.38 1.69 -4.36
CA THR A 41 4.75 2.24 -3.15
C THR A 41 5.42 1.73 -1.88
N THR A 42 5.91 2.62 -1.02
CA THR A 42 6.51 2.28 0.29
C THR A 42 5.76 2.96 1.43
N THR A 43 5.44 2.20 2.49
CA THR A 43 4.74 2.70 3.68
C THR A 43 5.62 2.59 4.93
N PHE A 44 5.79 3.68 5.67
CA PHE A 44 6.68 3.74 6.85
C PHE A 44 6.23 4.79 7.88
N PRO A 45 6.55 4.63 9.18
CA PRO A 45 6.25 5.61 10.21
C PRO A 45 7.22 6.80 10.13
N SER A 46 6.72 8.03 10.22
CA SER A 46 7.53 9.25 10.11
C SER A 46 8.63 9.36 11.17
N ASN A 47 8.45 8.69 12.31
CA ASN A 47 9.38 8.66 13.44
C ASN A 47 10.20 7.36 13.55
N GLY A 48 10.14 6.51 12.52
CA GLY A 48 10.87 5.24 12.46
C GLY A 48 10.33 4.12 13.35
N LYS A 49 9.24 4.32 14.10
CA LYS A 49 8.63 3.30 14.97
C LYS A 49 7.14 3.12 14.69
N PHE A 50 6.75 1.91 14.31
CA PHE A 50 5.34 1.57 14.15
C PHE A 50 4.65 1.53 15.52
N THR A 51 3.48 2.14 15.63
CA THR A 51 2.53 1.84 16.71
C THR A 51 1.86 0.49 16.48
N GLU A 52 1.28 -0.10 17.51
CA GLU A 52 0.57 -1.39 17.39
C GLU A 52 -0.53 -1.36 16.32
N LYS A 53 -1.31 -0.26 16.25
CA LYS A 53 -2.35 -0.09 15.21
C LYS A 53 -1.76 0.01 13.81
N GLN A 54 -0.67 0.77 13.62
CA GLN A 54 -0.01 0.89 12.32
C GLN A 54 0.60 -0.45 11.88
N LYS A 55 1.24 -1.17 12.82
CA LYS A 55 1.84 -2.48 12.58
C LYS A 55 0.80 -3.51 12.19
N LEU A 56 -0.37 -3.49 12.83
CA LEU A 56 -1.51 -4.35 12.50
C LEU A 56 -1.93 -4.19 11.03
N ILE A 57 -2.18 -2.95 10.60
CA ILE A 57 -2.59 -2.63 9.23
C ILE A 57 -1.48 -2.96 8.24
N TYR A 58 -0.24 -2.53 8.53
CA TYR A 58 0.91 -2.78 7.67
C TYR A 58 1.14 -4.28 7.43
N ASN A 59 1.08 -5.10 8.48
CA ASN A 59 1.29 -6.55 8.36
C ASN A 59 0.15 -7.24 7.61
N ALA A 60 -1.09 -6.76 7.73
CA ALA A 60 -2.20 -7.29 6.94
C ALA A 60 -1.97 -7.08 5.43
N VAL A 61 -1.56 -5.86 5.04
CA VAL A 61 -1.23 -5.54 3.64
C VAL A 61 0.01 -6.29 3.17
N LEU A 62 1.06 -6.35 3.98
CA LEU A 62 2.29 -7.09 3.67
C LEU A 62 2.03 -8.57 3.45
N ARG A 63 1.16 -9.18 4.27
CA ARG A 63 0.76 -10.58 4.08
C ARG A 63 0.04 -10.76 2.76
N ALA A 64 -0.97 -9.94 2.47
CA ALA A 64 -1.71 -10.01 1.20
C ALA A 64 -0.78 -9.86 -0.01
N ASN A 65 0.13 -8.88 0.01
CA ASN A 65 1.12 -8.67 -1.04
C ASN A 65 2.01 -9.91 -1.27
N ARG A 66 2.54 -10.50 -0.19
CA ARG A 66 3.37 -11.72 -0.29
C ARG A 66 2.59 -12.92 -0.83
N GLU A 67 1.33 -13.09 -0.43
CA GLU A 67 0.51 -14.21 -0.93
C GLU A 67 0.19 -14.07 -2.43
N VAL A 68 -0.09 -12.85 -2.91
CA VAL A 68 -0.29 -12.59 -4.34
C VAL A 68 0.99 -12.86 -5.14
N ILE A 69 2.15 -12.40 -4.65
CA ILE A 69 3.44 -12.67 -5.31
C ILE A 69 3.73 -14.16 -5.39
N LYS A 70 3.47 -14.92 -4.31
CA LYS A 70 3.65 -16.38 -4.30
C LYS A 70 2.71 -17.10 -5.28
N ALA A 71 1.49 -16.59 -5.45
CA ALA A 71 0.50 -17.19 -6.33
C ALA A 71 0.75 -16.86 -7.81
N ALA A 72 1.52 -15.80 -8.10
CA ALA A 72 1.77 -15.33 -9.45
C ALA A 72 2.50 -16.39 -10.30
N LYS A 73 1.84 -16.85 -11.36
CA LYS A 73 2.36 -17.84 -12.32
C LYS A 73 1.69 -17.62 -13.69
N PRO A 74 2.26 -18.15 -14.79
CA PRO A 74 1.61 -18.10 -16.09
C PRO A 74 0.17 -18.64 -16.03
N VAL A 75 -0.74 -17.99 -16.75
CA VAL A 75 -2.18 -18.33 -16.80
C VAL A 75 -2.96 -18.03 -15.50
N TYR A 76 -2.33 -17.45 -14.47
CA TYR A 76 -3.06 -16.96 -13.29
C TYR A 76 -3.78 -15.64 -13.62
N LEU A 77 -5.10 -15.59 -13.39
CA LEU A 77 -5.91 -14.44 -13.78
C LEU A 77 -5.82 -13.33 -12.73
N CYS A 78 -5.70 -12.07 -13.15
CA CYS A 78 -5.67 -10.91 -12.26
C CYS A 78 -6.85 -10.87 -11.25
N LEU A 79 -8.03 -11.33 -11.68
CA LEU A 79 -9.21 -11.44 -10.81
C LEU A 79 -9.03 -12.47 -9.67
N GLU A 80 -8.26 -13.53 -9.88
CA GLU A 80 -7.95 -14.50 -8.83
C GLU A 80 -7.00 -13.89 -7.79
N SER A 81 -6.00 -13.11 -8.22
CA SER A 81 -5.15 -12.33 -7.32
C SER A 81 -5.97 -11.39 -6.43
N MET A 82 -6.96 -10.70 -7.01
CA MET A 82 -7.84 -9.79 -6.24
C MET A 82 -8.65 -10.54 -5.18
N ARG A 83 -9.11 -11.77 -5.47
CA ARG A 83 -9.82 -12.60 -4.47
C ARG A 83 -8.94 -12.98 -3.29
N LEU A 84 -7.65 -13.28 -3.52
CA LEU A 84 -6.69 -13.58 -2.46
C LEU A 84 -6.41 -12.38 -1.53
N VAL A 85 -6.67 -11.17 -2.00
CA VAL A 85 -6.57 -9.96 -1.17
C VAL A 85 -7.89 -9.73 -0.45
N VAL A 86 -9.00 -9.62 -1.18
CA VAL A 86 -10.27 -9.12 -0.64
C VAL A 86 -10.91 -10.08 0.36
N PHE A 87 -10.96 -11.39 0.08
CA PHE A 87 -11.64 -12.36 0.96
C PHE A 87 -10.93 -12.55 2.31
N PRO A 88 -9.60 -12.72 2.38
CA PRO A 88 -8.93 -12.85 3.66
C PRO A 88 -8.99 -11.56 4.49
N LEU A 89 -8.91 -10.39 3.85
CA LEU A 89 -9.01 -9.10 4.52
C LEU A 89 -10.42 -8.86 5.09
N SER A 90 -11.49 -9.23 4.40
CA SER A 90 -12.87 -9.08 4.92
C SER A 90 -13.15 -9.98 6.13
N LEU A 91 -12.71 -11.24 6.08
CA LEU A 91 -12.74 -12.17 7.22
C LEU A 91 -11.93 -11.65 8.41
N TRP A 92 -10.77 -11.04 8.17
CA TRP A 92 -9.91 -10.52 9.22
C TRP A 92 -10.44 -9.23 9.86
N LEU A 93 -11.17 -8.42 9.08
CA LEU A 93 -11.83 -7.20 9.55
C LEU A 93 -13.23 -7.46 10.14
N GLY A 94 -13.72 -8.70 10.11
CA GLY A 94 -15.04 -9.07 10.65
C GLY A 94 -16.22 -8.50 9.86
N CYS A 95 -16.01 -8.11 8.59
CA CYS A 95 -17.06 -7.61 7.72
C CYS A 95 -17.65 -8.78 6.91
N HIS A 96 -18.90 -9.14 7.21
CA HIS A 96 -19.76 -10.01 6.40
C HIS A 96 -20.70 -9.18 5.53
#